data_AF-A0AAW3MTN9-F1
#
_entry.id   AF-A0AAW3MTN9-F1
#
_cell.length_a   1.000
_cell.length_b   1.000
_cell.length_c   1.000
_cell.angle_alpha   90.00
_cell.angle_beta   90.00
_cell.angle_gamma   90.00
#
_symmetry.space_group_name_H-M   'P 1'
#
loop_
_entity.id
_entity.type
_entity.pdbx_description
1 polymer ?
#
loop_
_entity_poly.entity_id
_entity_poly.type
_entity_poly.pdbx_seq_one_letter_code
_entity_poly.pdbx_strand_id
1 'polypeptide(L)'
;MMKKNVTVTHLGMTGMGANRTEALKDAQARIEATLSGQWDPYVLVHGNLVALITRKPVPHDMQWGFKVVDTTTKDPVGNQWVDCNYRDRPEALRAAAYSLAQRADTYEGLSGYLTETQLYELDYYFDWQRAYRLHSGEGRSDAEARAAADKVMENLRKAA
;
A
#
# COMPACT_ATOMS: atom_id res chain seq x y z
N MET A 1 -24.94 21.42 24.10
CA MET A 1 -23.71 22.25 24.13
C MET A 1 -22.55 21.33 23.76
N MET A 2 -21.92 21.50 22.58
CA MET A 2 -20.72 20.71 22.24
C MET A 2 -19.60 21.12 23.20
N LYS A 3 -19.07 20.18 23.99
CA LYS A 3 -17.89 20.42 24.82
C LYS A 3 -16.72 20.76 23.89
N LYS A 4 -16.16 21.97 24.01
CA LYS A 4 -14.96 22.36 23.28
C LYS A 4 -13.77 21.55 23.82
N ASN A 5 -13.09 20.84 22.94
CA ASN A 5 -11.82 20.19 23.30
C ASN A 5 -10.76 21.27 23.57
N VAL A 6 -9.92 21.01 24.56
CA VAL A 6 -8.69 21.74 24.82
C VAL A 6 -7.57 21.05 24.05
N THR A 7 -6.74 21.86 23.38
CA THR A 7 -5.55 21.39 22.67
C THR A 7 -4.30 21.80 23.45
N VAL A 8 -3.35 20.89 23.62
CA VAL A 8 -2.06 21.17 24.27
C VAL A 8 -0.94 20.62 23.40
N THR A 9 0.13 21.41 23.23
CA THR A 9 1.39 20.91 22.68
C THR A 9 2.33 20.56 23.82
N HIS A 10 2.73 19.30 23.92
CA HIS A 10 3.65 18.77 24.91
C HIS A 10 4.87 18.19 24.18
N LEU A 11 6.08 18.68 24.49
CA LEU A 11 7.33 18.21 23.89
C LEU A 11 7.29 18.15 22.34
N GLY A 12 6.65 19.14 21.71
CA GLY A 12 6.50 19.21 20.25
C GLY A 12 5.35 18.37 19.66
N MET A 13 4.64 17.59 20.46
CA MET A 13 3.49 16.78 20.05
C MET A 13 2.17 17.41 20.49
N THR A 14 1.20 17.49 19.59
CA THR A 14 -0.13 18.05 19.88
C THR A 14 -1.11 16.96 20.32
N GLY A 15 -1.75 17.16 21.47
CA GLY A 15 -2.83 16.31 21.98
C GLY A 15 -4.12 17.10 22.24
N MET A 16 -5.24 16.39 22.29
CA MET A 16 -6.59 16.95 22.45
C MET A 16 -7.38 16.20 23.52
N GLY A 17 -8.20 16.91 24.31
CA GLY A 17 -9.05 16.29 25.34
C GLY A 17 -10.08 17.25 25.93
N ALA A 18 -10.96 16.78 26.82
CA ALA A 18 -12.00 17.63 27.42
C ALA A 18 -11.43 18.65 28.41
N ASN A 19 -10.20 18.45 28.86
CA ASN A 19 -9.46 19.33 29.74
C ASN A 19 -7.95 19.19 29.45
N ARG A 20 -7.15 20.06 30.08
CA ARG A 20 -5.69 20.09 29.90
C ARG A 20 -5.03 18.76 30.27
N THR A 21 -5.51 18.06 31.29
CA THR A 21 -4.96 16.77 31.74
C THR A 21 -5.17 15.68 30.70
N GLU A 22 -6.36 15.58 30.13
CA GLU A 22 -6.65 14.63 29.05
C GLU A 22 -5.89 14.96 27.76
N ALA A 23 -5.80 16.24 27.39
CA ALA A 23 -5.01 16.66 26.24
C ALA A 23 -3.51 16.34 26.40
N LEU A 24 -2.97 16.46 27.62
CA LEU A 24 -1.60 16.05 27.95
C LEU A 24 -1.42 14.53 27.86
N LYS A 25 -2.38 13.74 28.35
CA LYS A 25 -2.35 12.28 28.22
C LYS A 25 -2.36 11.83 26.76
N ASP A 26 -3.20 12.45 25.91
CA ASP A 26 -3.21 12.19 24.46
C ASP A 26 -1.86 12.54 23.82
N ALA A 27 -1.28 13.70 24.15
CA ALA A 27 0.03 14.09 23.64
C ALA A 27 1.14 13.11 24.08
N GLN A 28 1.13 12.65 25.33
CA GLN A 28 2.08 11.65 25.85
C GLN A 28 1.92 10.30 25.16
N ALA A 29 0.70 9.79 25.01
CA ALA A 29 0.45 8.54 24.32
C ALA A 29 0.95 8.58 22.85
N ARG A 30 0.83 9.74 22.19
CA ARG A 30 1.39 9.95 20.84
C ARG A 30 2.92 9.94 20.83
N ILE A 31 3.57 10.58 21.81
CA ILE A 31 5.03 10.55 21.96
C ILE A 31 5.53 9.13 22.23
N GLU A 32 4.88 8.38 23.14
CA GLU A 32 5.21 6.98 23.44
C GLU A 32 5.01 6.09 22.22
N ALA A 33 3.96 6.33 21.44
CA ALA A 33 3.77 5.67 20.15
C ALA A 33 4.93 6.01 19.19
N THR A 34 5.38 7.27 19.11
CA THR A 34 6.56 7.68 18.31
C THR A 34 7.82 6.94 18.76
N LEU A 35 8.09 6.89 20.06
CA LEU A 35 9.30 6.28 20.61
C LEU A 35 9.31 4.74 20.53
N SER A 36 8.16 4.09 20.41
CA SER A 36 8.04 2.62 20.25
C SER A 36 8.17 2.14 18.80
N GLY A 37 8.51 3.03 17.86
CA GLY A 37 8.68 2.69 16.44
C GLY A 37 7.36 2.43 15.69
N GLN A 38 6.20 2.76 16.29
CA GLN A 38 4.92 2.69 15.59
C GLN A 38 4.73 3.77 14.52
N TRP A 39 5.64 4.74 14.43
CA TRP A 39 5.64 5.81 13.43
C TRP A 39 6.83 5.76 12.48
N ASP A 40 7.78 4.85 12.73
CA ASP A 40 8.91 4.70 11.84
C ASP A 40 8.41 4.15 10.50
N PRO A 41 8.71 4.83 9.38
CA PRO A 41 8.34 4.34 8.07
C PRO A 41 9.06 3.01 7.83
N TYR A 42 8.33 2.03 7.32
CA TYR A 42 8.94 0.80 6.81
C TYR A 42 9.14 0.95 5.32
N VAL A 43 10.30 0.51 4.82
CA VAL A 43 10.63 0.58 3.40
C VAL A 43 10.80 -0.82 2.85
N LEU A 44 10.09 -1.12 1.77
CA LEU A 44 10.21 -2.35 1.02
C LEU A 44 10.68 -2.00 -0.40
N VAL A 45 11.79 -2.59 -0.83
CA VAL A 45 12.41 -2.34 -2.14
C VAL A 45 12.26 -3.58 -2.99
N HIS A 46 11.78 -3.42 -4.22
CA HIS A 46 11.61 -4.51 -5.19
C HIS A 46 12.00 -4.02 -6.59
N GLY A 47 13.20 -4.37 -7.04
CA GLY A 47 13.78 -3.83 -8.27
C GLY A 47 13.93 -2.31 -8.20
N ASN A 48 13.36 -1.59 -9.18
CA ASN A 48 13.31 -0.13 -9.22
C ASN A 48 12.14 0.48 -8.42
N LEU A 49 11.28 -0.34 -7.83
CA LEU A 49 10.10 0.13 -7.09
C LEU A 49 10.40 0.15 -5.59
N VAL A 50 9.96 1.22 -4.93
CA VAL A 50 10.10 1.38 -3.48
C VAL A 50 8.75 1.67 -2.88
N ALA A 51 8.31 0.85 -1.92
CA ALA A 51 7.15 1.11 -1.08
C ALA A 51 7.59 1.73 0.25
N LEU A 52 7.05 2.92 0.58
CA LEU A 52 7.08 3.52 1.91
C LEU A 52 5.78 3.23 2.62
N ILE A 53 5.82 2.43 3.68
CA ILE A 53 4.68 2.10 4.53
C ILE A 53 4.72 3.01 5.75
N THR A 54 3.64 3.75 5.98
CA THR A 54 3.58 4.78 7.02
C THR A 54 2.27 4.72 7.80
N ARG A 55 2.32 5.23 9.02
CA ARG A 55 1.15 5.44 9.86
C ARG A 55 0.76 6.92 9.82
N LYS A 56 -0.50 7.22 9.49
CA LYS A 56 -1.06 8.58 9.51
C LYS A 56 -1.48 8.96 10.94
N PRO A 57 -1.28 10.22 11.36
CA PRO A 57 -1.67 10.71 12.68
C PRO A 57 -3.15 11.06 12.78
N VAL A 58 -4.01 10.18 12.29
CA VAL A 58 -5.47 10.38 12.27
C VAL A 58 -6.10 9.56 13.38
N PRO A 59 -7.00 10.11 14.21
CA PRO A 59 -7.66 9.39 15.30
C PRO A 59 -8.78 8.46 14.76
N HIS A 60 -8.40 7.47 13.96
CA HIS A 60 -9.23 6.39 13.43
C HIS A 60 -8.50 5.05 13.64
N ASP A 61 -9.17 3.90 13.54
CA ASP A 61 -8.51 2.58 13.60
C ASP A 61 -7.72 2.21 12.32
N MET A 62 -7.98 2.88 11.19
CA MET A 62 -7.40 2.60 9.87
C MET A 62 -6.27 3.57 9.56
N GLN A 63 -5.18 3.47 10.32
CA GLN A 63 -4.11 4.48 10.33
C GLN A 63 -2.97 4.17 9.37
N TRP A 64 -2.88 2.96 8.85
CA TRP A 64 -1.76 2.54 8.03
C TRP A 64 -2.05 2.70 6.54
N GLY A 65 -1.00 2.95 5.78
CA GLY A 65 -1.03 3.08 4.33
C GLY A 65 0.37 2.98 3.75
N PHE A 66 0.45 2.97 2.43
CA PHE A 66 1.72 2.95 1.73
C PHE A 66 1.71 3.82 0.48
N LYS A 67 2.91 4.19 0.04
CA LYS A 67 3.18 4.83 -1.24
C LYS A 67 4.23 4.01 -1.98
N VAL A 68 3.97 3.63 -3.23
CA VAL A 68 4.96 3.07 -4.15
C VAL A 68 5.49 4.17 -5.06
N VAL A 69 6.80 4.23 -5.23
CA VAL A 69 7.49 5.09 -6.19
C VAL A 69 8.35 4.24 -7.14
N ASP A 70 8.41 4.65 -8.39
CA ASP A 70 9.41 4.17 -9.33
C ASP A 70 10.65 5.08 -9.25
N THR A 71 11.81 4.49 -9.01
CA THR A 71 13.07 5.22 -8.85
C THR A 71 13.73 5.58 -10.19
N THR A 72 13.23 5.06 -11.30
CA THR A 72 13.78 5.32 -12.65
C THR A 72 13.17 6.55 -13.32
N THR A 73 12.02 7.02 -12.84
CA THR A 73 11.38 8.23 -13.38
C THR A 73 12.10 9.50 -12.93
N LYS A 74 12.19 10.48 -13.84
CA LYS A 74 12.71 11.82 -13.53
C LYS A 74 11.76 12.63 -12.64
N ASP A 75 10.50 12.21 -12.55
CA ASP A 75 9.49 12.75 -11.64
C ASP A 75 8.85 11.62 -10.79
N PRO A 76 9.49 11.23 -9.67
CA PRO A 76 8.97 10.21 -8.76
C PRO A 76 7.78 10.70 -7.91
N VAL A 77 7.46 12.00 -7.92
CA VAL A 77 6.30 12.55 -7.21
C VAL A 77 5.04 12.41 -8.06
N GLY A 78 5.14 12.65 -9.38
CA GLY A 78 4.05 12.45 -10.33
C GLY A 78 3.69 10.98 -10.57
N ASN A 79 4.67 10.07 -10.49
CA ASN A 79 4.48 8.62 -10.68
C ASN A 79 4.49 7.85 -9.36
N GLN A 80 3.57 8.21 -8.48
CA GLN A 80 3.36 7.53 -7.20
C GLN A 80 2.01 6.81 -7.18
N TRP A 81 1.98 5.65 -6.55
CA TRP A 81 0.73 4.96 -6.22
C TRP A 81 0.56 4.96 -4.72
N VAL A 82 -0.60 5.39 -4.24
CA VAL A 82 -0.88 5.51 -2.82
C VAL A 82 -2.12 4.69 -2.51
N ASP A 83 -2.01 3.86 -1.47
CA ASP A 83 -3.17 3.20 -0.87
C ASP A 83 -3.12 3.41 0.65
N CYS A 84 -4.30 3.48 1.27
CA CYS A 84 -4.41 3.72 2.71
C CYS A 84 -5.69 3.11 3.26
N ASN A 85 -5.78 3.13 4.59
CA ASN A 85 -6.87 2.56 5.39
C ASN A 85 -6.64 1.09 5.74
N TYR A 86 -5.47 0.76 6.28
CA TYR A 86 -5.22 -0.54 6.91
C TYR A 86 -5.21 -0.40 8.42
N ARG A 87 -5.68 -1.45 9.11
CA ARG A 87 -5.80 -1.43 10.57
C ARG A 87 -4.44 -1.50 11.23
N ASP A 88 -3.53 -2.29 10.67
CA ASP A 88 -2.21 -2.52 11.21
C ASP A 88 -1.12 -2.52 10.14
N ARG A 89 0.13 -2.48 10.62
CA ARG A 89 1.32 -2.46 9.77
C ARG A 89 1.46 -3.75 8.93
N PRO A 90 1.28 -4.97 9.47
CA PRO A 90 1.32 -6.19 8.67
C PRO A 90 0.35 -6.21 7.49
N GLU A 91 -0.88 -5.74 7.68
CA GLU A 91 -1.88 -5.63 6.62
C GLU A 91 -1.42 -4.64 5.52
N ALA A 92 -0.92 -3.46 5.92
CA ALA A 92 -0.36 -2.49 4.99
C ALA A 92 0.88 -3.01 4.26
N LEU A 93 1.75 -3.79 4.94
CA LEU A 93 2.93 -4.41 4.35
C LEU A 93 2.56 -5.44 3.29
N ARG A 94 1.59 -6.31 3.59
CA ARG A 94 1.09 -7.29 2.62
C ARG A 94 0.48 -6.62 1.40
N ALA A 95 -0.33 -5.58 1.60
CA ALA A 95 -0.92 -4.83 0.50
C ALA A 95 0.16 -4.10 -0.33
N ALA A 96 1.18 -3.54 0.31
CA ALA A 96 2.32 -2.93 -0.37
C ALA A 96 3.13 -3.96 -1.18
N ALA A 97 3.42 -5.13 -0.61
CA ALA A 97 4.11 -6.22 -1.30
C ALA A 97 3.33 -6.70 -2.53
N TYR A 98 2.01 -6.88 -2.39
CA TYR A 98 1.13 -7.26 -3.50
C TYR A 98 1.15 -6.21 -4.62
N SER A 99 1.06 -4.93 -4.25
CA SER A 99 1.10 -3.78 -5.16
C SER A 99 2.44 -3.66 -5.90
N LEU A 100 3.57 -3.92 -5.21
CA LEU A 100 4.90 -4.00 -5.82
C LEU A 100 4.98 -5.15 -6.82
N ALA A 101 4.52 -6.34 -6.44
CA ALA A 101 4.57 -7.53 -7.29
C ALA A 101 3.79 -7.34 -8.59
N GLN A 102 2.57 -6.79 -8.54
CA GLN A 102 1.75 -6.49 -9.72
C GLN A 102 2.46 -5.57 -10.72
N ARG A 103 3.28 -4.63 -10.24
CA ARG A 103 3.96 -3.63 -11.06
C ARG A 103 5.29 -4.14 -11.59
N ALA A 104 5.98 -4.96 -10.81
CA ALA A 104 7.24 -5.57 -11.18
C ALA A 104 7.07 -6.81 -12.05
N ASP A 105 5.85 -7.34 -12.20
CA ASP A 105 5.56 -8.58 -12.95
C ASP A 105 6.30 -9.80 -12.37
N THR A 106 6.55 -9.76 -11.05
CA THR A 106 7.16 -10.85 -10.26
C THR A 106 6.97 -10.58 -8.77
N TYR A 107 6.76 -11.64 -7.98
CA TYR A 107 6.76 -11.58 -6.51
C TYR A 107 8.02 -12.19 -5.89
N GLU A 108 9.07 -12.46 -6.65
CA GLU A 108 10.31 -13.02 -6.11
C GLU A 108 10.86 -12.14 -4.96
N GLY A 109 11.18 -12.76 -3.82
CA GLY A 109 11.61 -12.03 -2.61
C GLY A 109 10.48 -11.39 -1.81
N LEU A 110 9.23 -11.40 -2.30
CA LEU A 110 8.06 -10.85 -1.63
C LEU A 110 7.11 -11.91 -1.07
N SER A 111 7.29 -13.19 -1.41
CA SER A 111 6.38 -14.28 -1.03
C SER A 111 6.16 -14.41 0.48
N GLY A 112 7.15 -14.05 1.31
CA GLY A 112 7.03 -14.06 2.78
C GLY A 112 6.01 -13.06 3.34
N TYR A 113 5.55 -12.09 2.54
CA TYR A 113 4.53 -11.12 2.94
C TYR A 113 3.13 -11.46 2.41
N LEU A 114 3.03 -12.42 1.49
CA LEU A 114 1.82 -12.71 0.71
C LEU A 114 1.13 -13.98 1.20
N THR A 115 -0.19 -14.05 1.06
CA THR A 115 -0.93 -15.30 1.30
C THR A 115 -0.87 -16.22 0.08
N GLU A 116 -1.14 -17.51 0.26
CA GLU A 116 -1.23 -18.47 -0.85
C GLU A 116 -2.26 -18.03 -1.92
N THR A 117 -3.42 -17.52 -1.48
CA THR A 117 -4.43 -16.98 -2.39
C THR A 117 -3.89 -15.82 -3.21
N GLN A 118 -3.13 -14.90 -2.60
CA GLN A 118 -2.54 -13.78 -3.31
C GLN A 118 -1.45 -14.21 -4.29
N LEU A 119 -0.64 -15.21 -3.94
CA LEU A 119 0.36 -15.77 -4.85
C LEU A 119 -0.32 -16.36 -6.10
N TYR A 120 -1.38 -17.14 -5.91
CA TYR A 120 -2.19 -17.68 -7.00
C TYR A 120 -2.84 -16.58 -7.87
N GLU A 121 -3.38 -15.53 -7.26
CA GLU A 121 -3.94 -14.38 -7.97
C GLU A 121 -2.88 -13.64 -8.79
N LEU A 122 -1.66 -13.50 -8.25
CA LEU A 122 -0.54 -12.86 -8.95
C LEU A 122 -0.06 -13.69 -10.13
N ASP A 123 0.09 -15.01 -9.98
CA ASP A 123 0.45 -15.90 -11.09
C ASP A 123 -0.53 -15.74 -12.26
N TYR A 124 -1.83 -15.77 -11.94
CA TYR A 124 -2.88 -15.52 -12.93
C TYR A 124 -2.78 -14.12 -13.57
N TYR A 125 -2.50 -13.11 -12.76
CA TYR A 125 -2.37 -11.73 -13.23
C TYR A 125 -1.15 -11.55 -14.14
N PHE A 126 -0.02 -12.19 -13.86
CA PHE A 126 1.19 -12.13 -14.68
C PHE A 126 0.97 -12.80 -16.05
N ASP A 127 0.29 -13.95 -16.08
CA ASP A 127 -0.11 -14.60 -17.33
C ASP A 127 -1.05 -13.69 -18.15
N TRP A 128 -2.02 -13.06 -17.49
CA TRP A 128 -2.91 -12.08 -18.13
C TRP A 128 -2.14 -10.88 -18.69
N GLN A 129 -1.21 -10.30 -17.93
CA GLN A 129 -0.37 -9.17 -18.37
C GLN A 129 0.50 -9.55 -19.57
N ARG A 130 1.02 -10.78 -19.61
CA ARG A 130 1.78 -11.30 -20.76
C ARG A 130 0.90 -11.41 -22.00
N ALA A 131 -0.30 -12.00 -21.88
CA ALA A 131 -1.25 -12.10 -22.98
C ALA A 131 -1.71 -10.72 -23.49
N TYR A 132 -1.98 -9.79 -22.57
CA TYR A 132 -2.34 -8.41 -22.91
C TYR A 132 -1.22 -7.71 -23.68
N ARG A 133 0.04 -7.78 -23.21
CA ARG A 133 1.19 -7.16 -23.91
C ARG A 133 1.40 -7.73 -25.30
N LEU A 134 1.25 -9.05 -25.48
CA LEU A 134 1.31 -9.69 -26.79
C LEU A 134 0.28 -9.08 -27.75
N HIS A 135 -0.99 -9.07 -27.34
CA HIS A 135 -2.09 -8.59 -28.20
C HIS A 135 -2.09 -7.07 -28.42
N SER A 136 -1.63 -6.30 -27.43
CA SER A 136 -1.40 -4.86 -27.62
C SER A 136 -0.28 -4.61 -28.64
N GLY A 137 0.80 -5.41 -28.60
CA GLY A 137 1.90 -5.36 -29.58
C GLY A 137 1.50 -5.72 -31.02
N GLU A 138 0.38 -6.42 -31.21
CA GLU A 138 -0.22 -6.70 -32.53
C GLU A 138 -0.96 -5.49 -33.13
N GLY A 139 -1.00 -4.34 -32.43
CA GLY A 139 -1.68 -3.13 -32.89
C GLY A 139 -3.18 -3.09 -32.61
N ARG A 140 -3.69 -4.00 -31.75
CA ARG A 140 -5.09 -3.99 -31.30
C ARG A 140 -5.36 -2.78 -30.41
N SER A 141 -6.62 -2.33 -30.36
CA SER A 141 -7.04 -1.33 -29.36
C SER A 141 -6.93 -1.90 -27.94
N ASP A 142 -6.90 -1.02 -26.92
CA ASP A 142 -6.84 -1.45 -25.51
C ASP A 142 -7.97 -2.42 -25.15
N ALA A 143 -9.20 -2.12 -25.58
CA ALA A 143 -10.36 -2.96 -25.32
C ALA A 143 -10.24 -4.35 -25.98
N GLU A 144 -9.77 -4.41 -27.23
CA GLU A 144 -9.55 -5.67 -27.95
C GLU A 144 -8.40 -6.49 -27.37
N ALA A 145 -7.33 -5.84 -26.92
CA ALA A 145 -6.20 -6.51 -26.27
C ALA A 145 -6.60 -7.11 -24.91
N ARG A 146 -7.40 -6.39 -24.11
CA ARG A 146 -7.97 -6.91 -22.84
C ARG A 146 -8.88 -8.11 -23.09
N ALA A 147 -9.84 -7.99 -24.01
CA ALA A 147 -10.76 -9.07 -24.33
C ALA A 147 -10.03 -10.33 -24.83
N ALA A 148 -8.96 -10.15 -25.61
CA ALA A 148 -8.13 -11.25 -26.07
C ALA A 148 -7.34 -11.91 -24.91
N ALA A 149 -6.76 -11.11 -24.01
CA ALA A 149 -6.09 -11.63 -22.82
C ALA A 149 -7.04 -12.42 -21.91
N ASP A 150 -8.25 -11.89 -21.67
CA ASP A 150 -9.28 -12.58 -20.89
C ASP A 150 -9.62 -13.95 -21.50
N LYS A 151 -9.74 -14.03 -22.83
CA LYS A 151 -10.00 -15.28 -23.55
C LYS A 151 -8.86 -16.30 -23.41
N VAL A 152 -7.60 -15.85 -23.41
CA VAL A 152 -6.45 -16.73 -23.15
C VAL A 152 -6.56 -17.33 -21.75
N MET A 153 -6.86 -16.50 -20.75
CA MET A 153 -6.99 -16.97 -19.37
C MET A 153 -8.17 -17.92 -19.16
N GLU A 154 -9.29 -17.71 -19.85
CA GLU A 154 -10.42 -18.64 -19.83
C GLU A 154 -10.03 -20.03 -20.36
N ASN A 155 -9.23 -20.08 -21.43
CA ASN A 155 -8.76 -21.35 -22.01
C ASN A 155 -7.77 -22.06 -21.08
N LEU A 156 -6.86 -21.32 -20.44
CA LEU A 156 -5.92 -21.89 -19.46
C LEU A 156 -6.65 -22.53 -18.28
N ARG A 157 -7.71 -21.89 -17.77
CA ARG A 157 -8.56 -22.45 -16.70
C ARG A 157 -9.33 -23.71 -17.10
N LYS A 158 -9.65 -23.87 -18.38
CA LYS A 158 -10.31 -25.10 -18.90
C LYS A 158 -9.34 -26.26 -19.10
N ALA A 159 -8.04 -25.97 -19.18
CA ALA A 159 -6.99 -26.94 -19.43
C ALA A 159 -6.29 -27.44 -18.15
N ALA A 160 -6.50 -26.77 -17.02
CA ALA A 160 -6.03 -27.14 -15.69
C ALA A 160 -7.05 -28.02 -14.95
#